data_AF-C4L4U6-F1
#
_entry.id   AF-C4L4U6-F1
#
_cell.length_a   1.000
_cell.length_b   1.000
_cell.length_c   1.000
_cell.angle_alpha   90.00
_cell.angle_beta   90.00
_cell.angle_gamma   90.00
#
_symmetry.space_group_name_H-M   'P 1'
#
loop_
_entity.id
_entity.type
_entity.pdbx_description
1 polymer ?
#
loop_
_entity_poly.entity_id
_entity_poly.type
_entity_poly.pdbx_seq_one_letter_code
_entity_poly.pdbx_strand_id
1 'polypeptide(L)'
;MSVREVQQKIDTMILHLGGYWKPLSGLARLLEEVGEVGGALRREAQDELKEELLDVLVISTCLANQYAIALQQPVAEGSESKEKLYFQIVEEAGEVARILNAYEGDKKLKPNRKGQSLQQHIERLQRAVMSLGASYQLNLFDSLFALIEEKSARDFGRFDHTPDPITETSVRTYLSHQPGRYWGGVPVKSFERFDRYIEREQHVERFYRIAAIEGLDGFVIQQRRDGLIGIENPFVKDGFTVAIEDYGTETFLIIRPAK
;
A
#
# COMPACT_ATOMS: atom_id res chain seq x y z
N MET A 1 6.28 19.41 6.81
CA MET A 1 6.71 18.11 6.26
C MET A 1 5.73 17.71 5.16
N SER A 2 6.18 16.97 4.16
CA SER A 2 5.37 16.52 3.03
C SER A 2 4.84 15.11 3.27
N VAL A 3 3.70 14.79 2.67
CA VAL A 3 3.14 13.42 2.68
C VAL A 3 4.14 12.40 2.12
N ARG A 4 5.00 12.79 1.17
CA ARG A 4 6.06 11.91 0.64
C ARG A 4 7.09 11.54 1.72
N GLU A 5 7.52 12.50 2.52
CA GLU A 5 8.43 12.25 3.65
C GLU A 5 7.78 11.33 4.68
N VAL A 6 6.48 11.49 4.94
CA VAL A 6 5.69 10.60 5.81
C VAL A 6 5.67 9.18 5.24
N GLN A 7 5.32 9.00 3.96
CA GLN A 7 5.31 7.69 3.30
C GLN A 7 6.67 6.99 3.41
N GLN A 8 7.77 7.72 3.20
CA GLN A 8 9.13 7.17 3.30
C GLN A 8 9.52 6.77 4.73
N LYS A 9 9.15 7.59 5.72
CA LYS A 9 9.42 7.28 7.13
C LYS A 9 8.63 6.08 7.61
N ILE A 10 7.37 5.97 7.20
CA ILE A 10 6.54 4.79 7.49
C ILE A 10 7.09 3.54 6.79
N ASP A 11 7.51 3.62 5.52
CA ASP A 11 8.17 2.50 4.82
C ASP A 11 9.42 2.04 5.59
N THR A 12 10.27 2.98 6.01
CA THR A 12 11.47 2.68 6.80
C THR A 12 11.13 2.02 8.13
N MET A 13 10.16 2.56 8.87
CA MET A 13 9.68 1.99 10.12
C MET A 13 9.16 0.56 9.92
N ILE A 14 8.28 0.35 8.95
CA ILE A 14 7.66 -0.95 8.70
C ILE A 14 8.70 -1.99 8.28
N LEU A 15 9.67 -1.62 7.43
CA LEU A 15 10.79 -2.49 7.09
C LEU A 15 11.62 -2.88 8.31
N HIS A 16 11.86 -1.94 9.23
CA HIS A 16 12.55 -2.23 10.49
C HIS A 16 11.77 -3.20 11.39
N LEU A 17 10.43 -3.16 11.31
CA LEU A 17 9.54 -4.02 12.09
C LEU A 17 9.31 -5.42 11.48
N GLY A 18 9.90 -5.73 10.32
CA GLY A 18 9.77 -7.02 9.65
C GLY A 18 9.06 -6.96 8.29
N GLY A 19 8.66 -5.79 7.82
CA GLY A 19 7.96 -5.61 6.56
C GLY A 19 6.45 -5.45 6.72
N TYR A 20 5.76 -5.32 5.59
CA TYR A 20 4.33 -5.04 5.57
C TYR A 20 3.48 -6.24 6.00
N TRP A 21 2.32 -5.95 6.60
CA TRP A 21 1.33 -6.98 6.91
C TRP A 21 0.64 -7.49 5.65
N LYS A 22 0.05 -8.68 5.70
CA LYS A 22 -0.92 -9.08 4.66
C LYS A 22 -2.01 -8.00 4.54
N PRO A 23 -2.41 -7.58 3.33
CA PRO A 23 -3.30 -6.43 3.17
C PRO A 23 -4.64 -6.54 3.93
N LEU A 24 -5.24 -7.73 4.02
CA LEU A 24 -6.47 -7.94 4.80
C LEU A 24 -6.24 -7.86 6.32
N SER A 25 -5.04 -8.16 6.81
CA SER A 25 -4.66 -7.89 8.20
C SER A 25 -4.49 -6.39 8.43
N GLY A 26 -3.89 -5.66 7.48
CA GLY A 26 -3.83 -4.20 7.50
C GLY A 26 -5.23 -3.55 7.51
N LEU A 27 -6.18 -4.12 6.76
CA LEU A 27 -7.58 -3.70 6.80
C LEU A 27 -8.23 -3.94 8.16
N ALA A 28 -8.01 -5.10 8.79
CA ALA A 28 -8.57 -5.39 10.11
C ALA A 28 -8.08 -4.36 11.13
N ARG A 29 -6.78 -4.02 11.11
CA ARG A 29 -6.22 -2.96 11.94
C ARG A 29 -6.86 -1.61 11.63
N LEU A 30 -7.02 -1.24 10.36
CA LEU A 30 -7.66 0.02 10.00
C LEU A 30 -9.07 0.14 10.62
N LEU A 31 -9.86 -0.93 10.58
CA LEU A 31 -11.20 -0.94 11.15
C LEU A 31 -11.19 -0.91 12.69
N GLU A 32 -10.18 -1.51 13.32
CA GLU A 32 -9.92 -1.41 14.75
C GLU A 32 -9.71 0.05 15.16
N GLU A 33 -8.72 0.73 14.56
CA GLU A 33 -8.40 2.14 14.90
C GLU A 33 -9.61 3.07 14.64
N VAL A 34 -10.37 2.84 13.56
CA VAL A 34 -11.59 3.63 13.28
C VAL A 34 -12.66 3.43 14.38
N GLY A 35 -12.77 2.20 14.91
CA GLY A 35 -13.63 1.91 16.06
C GLY A 35 -13.14 2.61 17.33
N GLU A 36 -11.83 2.65 17.55
CA GLU A 36 -11.21 3.33 18.70
C GLU A 36 -11.38 4.85 18.63
N VAL A 37 -11.27 5.46 17.44
CA VAL A 37 -11.66 6.88 17.21
C VAL A 37 -13.09 7.13 17.69
N GLY A 38 -14.05 6.28 17.30
CA GLY A 38 -15.44 6.38 17.76
C GLY A 38 -15.58 6.22 19.27
N GLY A 39 -14.79 5.30 19.85
CA GLY A 39 -14.72 5.07 21.28
C GLY A 39 -14.20 6.29 22.05
N ALA A 40 -13.15 6.95 21.56
CA ALA A 40 -12.56 8.16 22.14
C ALA A 40 -13.50 9.35 22.03
N LEU A 41 -14.15 9.55 20.87
CA LEU A 41 -15.19 10.58 20.67
C LEU A 41 -16.32 10.44 21.69
N ARG A 42 -16.84 9.22 21.87
CA ARG A 42 -17.93 8.94 22.84
C ARG A 42 -17.53 9.24 24.28
N ARG A 43 -16.27 9.04 24.64
CA ARG A 43 -15.73 9.26 25.99
C ARG A 43 -15.23 10.68 26.19
N GLU A 44 -15.25 11.52 25.15
CA GLU A 44 -14.68 12.86 25.13
C GLU A 44 -13.19 12.88 25.54
N ALA A 45 -12.46 11.79 25.27
CA ALA A 45 -11.05 11.62 25.61
C ALA A 45 -10.18 12.17 24.48
N GLN A 46 -9.80 13.45 24.57
CA GLN A 46 -9.10 14.15 23.48
C GLN A 46 -7.68 13.62 23.20
N ASP A 47 -6.95 13.19 24.24
CA ASP A 47 -5.61 12.62 24.07
C ASP A 47 -5.68 11.28 23.35
N GLU A 48 -6.61 10.39 23.77
CA GLU A 48 -6.87 9.13 23.07
C GLU A 48 -7.33 9.39 21.63
N LEU A 49 -8.25 10.33 21.41
CA LEU A 49 -8.71 10.69 20.06
C LEU A 49 -7.53 11.08 19.16
N LYS A 50 -6.56 11.82 19.69
CA LYS A 50 -5.36 12.21 18.93
C LYS A 50 -4.54 10.97 18.54
N GLU A 51 -4.33 10.04 19.47
CA GLU A 51 -3.60 8.79 19.22
C GLU A 51 -4.29 7.96 18.13
N GLU A 52 -5.59 7.72 18.26
CA GLU A 52 -6.32 6.87 17.29
C GLU A 52 -6.40 7.50 15.90
N LEU A 53 -6.53 8.82 15.81
CA LEU A 53 -6.48 9.51 14.51
C LEU A 53 -5.11 9.39 13.85
N LEU A 54 -4.03 9.46 14.62
CA LEU A 54 -2.68 9.24 14.08
C LEU A 54 -2.51 7.78 13.63
N ASP A 55 -3.08 6.83 14.34
CA ASP A 55 -3.00 5.41 13.99
C ASP A 55 -3.75 5.08 12.70
N VAL A 56 -4.92 5.69 12.48
CA VAL A 56 -5.60 5.65 11.18
C VAL A 56 -4.72 6.22 10.07
N LEU A 57 -4.01 7.34 10.29
CA LEU A 57 -3.07 7.91 9.29
C LEU A 57 -1.90 6.97 9.00
N VAL A 58 -1.33 6.34 10.03
CA VAL A 58 -0.21 5.39 9.87
C VAL A 58 -0.65 4.18 9.06
N ILE A 59 -1.74 3.52 9.47
CA ILE A 59 -2.20 2.28 8.82
C ILE A 59 -2.69 2.54 7.39
N SER A 60 -3.42 3.63 7.16
CA SER A 60 -3.85 4.00 5.80
C SER A 60 -2.66 4.33 4.89
N THR A 61 -1.61 4.96 5.43
CA THR A 61 -0.34 5.16 4.70
C THR A 61 0.38 3.86 4.41
N CYS A 62 0.41 2.91 5.36
CA CYS A 62 0.97 1.58 5.12
C CYS A 62 0.25 0.89 3.96
N LEU A 63 -1.09 0.89 3.97
CA LEU A 63 -1.88 0.34 2.88
C LEU A 63 -1.55 1.04 1.55
N ALA A 64 -1.47 2.37 1.51
CA ALA A 64 -1.08 3.07 0.28
C ALA A 64 0.29 2.62 -0.26
N ASN A 65 1.29 2.51 0.61
CA ASN A 65 2.63 2.09 0.22
C ASN A 65 2.66 0.68 -0.37
N GLN A 66 1.91 -0.28 0.17
CA GLN A 66 1.84 -1.66 -0.35
C GLN A 66 1.35 -1.74 -1.80
N TYR A 67 0.52 -0.78 -2.23
CA TYR A 67 0.03 -0.67 -3.61
C TYR A 67 0.83 0.35 -4.43
N ALA A 68 2.03 0.72 -3.97
CA ALA A 68 2.90 1.73 -4.56
C ALA A 68 2.16 3.06 -4.85
N ILE A 69 1.15 3.42 -4.05
CA ILE A 69 0.35 4.63 -4.23
C ILE A 69 1.14 5.86 -3.80
N ALA A 70 1.16 6.88 -4.65
CA ALA A 70 1.72 8.19 -4.32
C ALA A 70 0.60 9.07 -3.75
N LEU A 71 0.57 9.23 -2.43
CA LEU A 71 -0.47 10.00 -1.76
C LEU A 71 -0.30 11.49 -2.01
N GLN A 72 -1.44 12.20 -2.12
CA GLN A 72 -1.47 13.66 -2.09
C GLN A 72 -1.54 14.19 -0.66
N GLN A 73 -1.00 15.38 -0.43
CA GLN A 73 -1.04 16.01 0.90
C GLN A 73 -2.51 16.22 1.31
N PRO A 74 -2.96 15.63 2.43
CA PRO A 74 -4.32 15.88 2.91
C PRO A 74 -4.41 17.32 3.42
N VAL A 75 -5.47 18.01 2.99
CA VAL A 75 -5.79 19.38 3.42
C VAL A 75 -7.09 19.32 4.22
N ALA A 76 -7.06 19.75 5.47
CA ALA A 76 -8.25 19.83 6.30
C ALA A 76 -9.28 20.80 5.67
N GLU A 77 -10.54 20.38 5.64
CA GLU A 77 -11.67 21.17 5.15
C GLU A 77 -12.51 21.66 6.34
N GLY A 78 -12.85 22.96 6.35
CA GLY A 78 -13.31 23.67 7.55
C GLY A 78 -14.82 23.79 7.77
N SER A 79 -15.67 22.98 7.15
CA SER A 79 -17.13 23.23 7.12
C SER A 79 -18.03 22.11 7.63
N GLU A 80 -17.51 20.92 7.89
CA GLU A 80 -18.34 19.78 8.30
C GLU A 80 -18.40 19.61 9.83
N SER A 81 -19.51 19.06 10.31
CA SER A 81 -19.65 18.75 11.74
C SER A 81 -18.75 17.57 12.13
N LYS A 82 -18.37 17.50 13.41
CA LYS A 82 -17.52 16.44 13.96
C LYS A 82 -18.11 15.05 13.72
N GLU A 83 -19.42 14.93 13.88
CA GLU A 83 -20.16 13.68 13.67
C GLU A 83 -20.11 13.25 12.20
N LYS A 84 -20.33 14.20 11.27
CA LYS A 84 -20.23 13.91 9.84
C LYS A 84 -18.82 13.50 9.44
N LEU A 85 -17.80 14.17 9.98
CA LEU A 85 -16.40 13.81 9.72
C LEU A 85 -16.09 12.39 10.21
N TYR A 86 -16.58 12.01 11.40
CA TYR A 86 -16.44 10.62 11.86
C TYR A 86 -17.18 9.63 10.96
N PHE A 87 -18.43 9.91 10.55
CA PHE A 87 -19.14 9.03 9.61
C PHE A 87 -18.43 8.93 8.25
N GLN A 88 -17.79 10.00 7.79
CA GLN A 88 -16.98 9.98 6.58
C GLN A 88 -15.74 9.09 6.76
N ILE A 89 -15.07 9.11 7.92
CA ILE A 89 -13.98 8.16 8.23
C ILE A 89 -14.48 6.71 8.13
N VAL A 90 -15.63 6.41 8.73
CA VAL A 90 -16.25 5.07 8.68
C VAL A 90 -16.61 4.67 7.25
N GLU A 91 -17.23 5.56 6.48
CA GLU A 91 -17.62 5.33 5.09
C GLU A 91 -16.40 5.03 4.21
N GLU A 92 -15.36 5.88 4.28
CA GLU A 92 -14.16 5.73 3.45
C GLU A 92 -13.35 4.50 3.85
N ALA A 93 -13.27 4.15 5.14
CA ALA A 93 -12.67 2.89 5.59
C ALA A 93 -13.46 1.66 5.07
N GLY A 94 -14.79 1.75 5.01
CA GLY A 94 -15.64 0.73 4.39
C GLY A 94 -15.42 0.58 2.88
N GLU A 95 -15.19 1.68 2.17
CA GLU A 95 -14.84 1.64 0.75
C GLU A 95 -13.43 1.07 0.50
N VAL A 96 -12.45 1.41 1.35
CA VAL A 96 -11.14 0.74 1.39
C VAL A 96 -11.30 -0.77 1.58
N ALA A 97 -12.12 -1.18 2.55
CA ALA A 97 -12.42 -2.60 2.82
C ALA A 97 -12.97 -3.31 1.58
N ARG A 98 -13.92 -2.67 0.90
CA ARG A 98 -14.57 -3.19 -0.29
C ARG A 98 -13.57 -3.38 -1.44
N ILE A 99 -12.66 -2.44 -1.64
CA ILE A 99 -11.65 -2.49 -2.71
C ILE A 99 -10.60 -3.54 -2.38
N LEU A 100 -10.07 -3.57 -1.16
CA LEU A 100 -9.10 -4.59 -0.73
C LEU A 100 -9.69 -6.00 -0.83
N ASN A 101 -10.95 -6.21 -0.47
CA ASN A 101 -11.60 -7.50 -0.66
C ASN A 101 -11.72 -7.90 -2.14
N ALA A 102 -11.66 -6.94 -3.07
CA ALA A 102 -11.62 -7.24 -4.49
C ALA A 102 -10.23 -7.45 -5.07
N TYR A 103 -9.23 -6.80 -4.49
CA TYR A 103 -7.82 -7.01 -4.86
C TYR A 103 -7.28 -8.31 -4.30
N GLU A 104 -7.68 -8.64 -3.07
CA GLU A 104 -7.06 -9.68 -2.24
C GLU A 104 -7.99 -10.86 -1.95
N GLY A 105 -9.29 -10.61 -1.90
CA GLY A 105 -10.30 -11.63 -1.58
C GLY A 105 -11.02 -12.18 -2.81
N ASP A 106 -12.12 -12.87 -2.54
CA ASP A 106 -12.86 -13.64 -3.54
C ASP A 106 -13.87 -12.78 -4.33
N LYS A 107 -14.04 -11.52 -3.94
CA LYS A 107 -15.14 -10.67 -4.43
C LYS A 107 -14.72 -9.84 -5.64
N LYS A 108 -15.30 -10.08 -6.82
CA LYS A 108 -15.02 -9.22 -8.00
C LYS A 108 -15.58 -7.80 -7.84
N LEU A 109 -14.87 -6.79 -8.39
CA LEU A 109 -15.38 -5.43 -8.53
C LEU A 109 -16.63 -5.39 -9.43
N LYS A 110 -17.61 -4.55 -9.08
CA LYS A 110 -18.80 -4.37 -9.92
C LYS A 110 -18.44 -3.59 -11.20
N PRO A 111 -18.95 -3.97 -12.38
CA PRO A 111 -18.61 -3.31 -13.66
C PRO A 111 -18.95 -1.83 -13.75
N ASN A 112 -19.92 -1.36 -12.96
CA ASN A 112 -20.47 -0.01 -13.00
C ASN A 112 -19.72 1.00 -12.10
N ARG A 113 -18.66 0.59 -11.39
CA ARG A 113 -17.84 1.48 -10.56
C ARG A 113 -16.43 1.69 -11.15
N LYS A 114 -16.32 1.70 -12.48
CA LYS A 114 -15.08 2.08 -13.16
C LYS A 114 -14.63 3.46 -12.65
N GLY A 115 -13.38 3.55 -12.18
CA GLY A 115 -12.75 4.82 -11.78
C GLY A 115 -12.62 5.09 -10.27
N GLN A 116 -13.12 4.20 -9.40
CA GLN A 116 -12.83 4.27 -7.95
C GLN A 116 -11.60 3.43 -7.61
N SER A 117 -10.51 4.10 -7.24
CA SER A 117 -9.25 3.45 -6.84
C SER A 117 -9.08 3.44 -5.32
N LEU A 118 -8.23 2.55 -4.83
CA LEU A 118 -7.83 2.50 -3.44
C LEU A 118 -7.20 3.83 -3.02
N GLN A 119 -6.38 4.43 -3.89
CA GLN A 119 -5.79 5.76 -3.65
C GLN A 119 -6.83 6.81 -3.28
N GLN A 120 -7.91 6.93 -4.07
CA GLN A 120 -8.93 7.96 -3.85
C GLN A 120 -9.58 7.83 -2.48
N HIS A 121 -9.91 6.60 -2.06
CA HIS A 121 -10.58 6.35 -0.79
C HIS A 121 -9.62 6.52 0.40
N ILE A 122 -8.35 6.13 0.27
CA ILE A 122 -7.33 6.42 1.29
C ILE A 122 -7.13 7.94 1.44
N GLU A 123 -7.04 8.69 0.35
CA GLU A 123 -6.86 10.15 0.42
C GLU A 123 -8.07 10.85 1.05
N ARG A 124 -9.30 10.41 0.76
CA ARG A 124 -10.52 10.93 1.39
C ARG A 124 -10.60 10.58 2.88
N LEU A 125 -10.24 9.36 3.24
CA LEU A 125 -10.12 8.92 4.63
C LEU A 125 -9.12 9.81 5.40
N GLN A 126 -7.91 9.97 4.89
CA GLN A 126 -6.88 10.81 5.52
C GLN A 126 -7.32 12.27 5.62
N ARG A 127 -8.04 12.78 4.62
CA ARG A 127 -8.62 14.12 4.69
C ARG A 127 -9.64 14.25 5.80
N ALA A 128 -10.57 13.30 5.92
CA ALA A 128 -11.58 13.31 6.99
C ALA A 128 -10.93 13.24 8.37
N VAL A 129 -9.89 12.43 8.54
CA VAL A 129 -9.07 12.36 9.76
C VAL A 129 -8.41 13.71 10.08
N MET A 130 -7.76 14.34 9.10
CA MET A 130 -7.13 15.65 9.29
C MET A 130 -8.13 16.75 9.62
N SER A 131 -9.30 16.76 8.96
CA SER A 131 -10.40 17.69 9.25
C SER A 131 -10.96 17.48 10.65
N LEU A 132 -11.15 16.23 11.07
CA LEU A 132 -11.63 15.91 12.42
C LEU A 132 -10.61 16.37 13.46
N GLY A 133 -9.33 16.05 13.29
CA GLY A 133 -8.25 16.53 14.15
C GLY A 133 -8.22 18.05 14.26
N ALA A 134 -8.32 18.76 13.12
CA ALA A 134 -8.36 20.22 13.09
C ALA A 134 -9.57 20.80 13.84
N SER A 135 -10.74 20.15 13.78
CA SER A 135 -11.94 20.57 14.52
C SER A 135 -11.80 20.45 16.05
N TYR A 136 -10.83 19.66 16.51
CA TYR A 136 -10.40 19.53 17.91
C TYR A 136 -9.09 20.28 18.19
N GLN A 137 -8.61 21.10 17.24
CA GLN A 137 -7.35 21.84 17.35
C GLN A 137 -6.14 20.93 17.59
N LEU A 138 -6.19 19.69 17.09
CA LEU A 138 -5.12 18.73 17.18
C LEU A 138 -4.12 18.93 16.03
N ASN A 139 -2.85 19.08 16.38
CA ASN A 139 -1.77 19.15 15.40
C ASN A 139 -1.25 17.75 15.05
N LEU A 140 -2.04 17.02 14.24
CA LEU A 140 -1.75 15.63 13.89
C LEU A 140 -0.45 15.51 13.08
N PHE A 141 -0.25 16.38 12.09
CA PHE A 141 0.91 16.26 11.20
C PHE A 141 2.24 16.46 11.92
N ASP A 142 2.31 17.39 12.87
CA ASP A 142 3.51 17.60 13.68
C ASP A 142 3.75 16.47 14.68
N SER A 143 2.69 15.78 15.13
CA SER A 143 2.78 14.68 16.09
C SER A 143 3.15 13.34 15.43
N LEU A 144 2.91 13.20 14.13
CA LEU A 144 3.08 11.93 13.41
C LEU A 144 4.52 11.42 13.45
N PHE A 145 5.53 12.31 13.42
CA PHE A 145 6.92 11.88 13.43
C PHE A 145 7.34 11.25 14.77
N ALA A 146 6.97 11.89 15.88
CA ALA A 146 7.27 11.36 17.21
C ALA A 146 6.63 9.98 17.40
N LEU A 147 5.39 9.80 16.91
CA LEU A 147 4.71 8.53 16.95
C LEU A 147 5.40 7.44 16.12
N ILE A 148 5.88 7.77 14.91
CA ILE A 148 6.60 6.80 14.05
C ILE A 148 7.86 6.28 14.78
N GLU A 149 8.64 7.17 15.39
CA GLU A 149 9.84 6.78 16.14
C GLU A 149 9.48 5.94 17.37
N GLU A 150 8.44 6.31 18.12
CA GLU A 150 7.96 5.57 19.28
C GLU A 150 7.49 4.15 18.89
N LYS A 151 6.67 4.02 17.84
CA LYS A 151 6.18 2.73 17.34
C LYS A 151 7.31 1.84 16.87
N SER A 152 8.30 2.41 16.17
CA SER A 152 9.47 1.65 15.71
C SER A 152 10.21 0.99 16.87
N ALA A 153 10.42 1.71 17.98
CA ALA A 153 11.08 1.19 19.16
C ALA A 153 10.22 0.17 19.93
N ARG A 154 8.93 0.47 20.11
CA ARG A 154 8.00 -0.36 20.89
C ARG A 154 7.72 -1.71 20.24
N ASP A 155 7.56 -1.72 18.91
CA ASP A 155 7.05 -2.89 18.20
C ASP A 155 8.14 -3.76 17.56
N PHE A 156 9.41 -3.43 17.81
CA PHE A 156 10.55 -4.18 17.29
C PHE A 156 10.47 -5.67 17.67
N GLY A 157 10.56 -6.55 16.66
CA GLY A 157 10.51 -8.00 16.84
C GLY A 157 9.13 -8.57 17.17
N ARG A 158 8.04 -7.78 17.11
CA ARG A 158 6.67 -8.28 17.34
C ARG A 158 6.01 -8.95 16.13
N PHE A 159 6.60 -8.81 14.94
CA PHE A 159 5.98 -9.26 13.69
C PHE A 159 6.91 -10.17 12.89
N ASP A 160 6.31 -11.21 12.31
CA ASP A 160 6.98 -12.09 11.37
C ASP A 160 7.17 -11.41 10.02
N HIS A 161 8.30 -11.67 9.37
CA HIS A 161 8.54 -11.16 8.03
C HIS A 161 7.57 -11.79 7.02
N THR A 162 6.73 -10.95 6.42
CA THR A 162 5.81 -11.36 5.36
C THR A 162 6.34 -10.85 4.01
N PRO A 163 6.51 -11.72 3.00
CA PRO A 163 6.84 -11.29 1.65
C PRO A 163 5.79 -10.30 1.12
N ASP A 164 6.24 -9.18 0.57
CA ASP A 164 5.39 -8.17 -0.05
C ASP A 164 6.05 -7.68 -1.34
N PRO A 165 5.32 -7.57 -2.47
CA PRO A 165 5.90 -7.18 -3.74
C PRO A 165 6.56 -5.79 -3.71
N ILE A 166 6.23 -4.89 -2.78
CA ILE A 166 6.92 -3.60 -2.67
C ILE A 166 8.25 -3.67 -1.90
N THR A 167 8.51 -4.76 -1.17
CA THR A 167 9.74 -4.95 -0.38
C THR A 167 10.71 -5.94 -1.02
N GLU A 168 10.29 -6.66 -2.07
CA GLU A 168 11.16 -7.57 -2.81
C GLU A 168 12.41 -6.88 -3.36
N THR A 169 13.54 -7.61 -3.34
CA THR A 169 14.83 -7.07 -3.82
C THR A 169 14.76 -6.65 -5.28
N SER A 170 14.00 -7.38 -6.10
CA SER A 170 13.82 -7.11 -7.53
C SER A 170 13.32 -5.68 -7.80
N VAL A 171 12.28 -5.24 -7.08
CA VAL A 171 11.74 -3.88 -7.24
C VAL A 171 12.64 -2.83 -6.62
N ARG A 172 13.24 -3.09 -5.45
CA ARG A 172 14.10 -2.13 -4.76
C ARG A 172 15.35 -1.81 -5.59
N THR A 173 15.94 -2.83 -6.21
CA THR A 173 17.06 -2.66 -7.14
C THR A 173 16.63 -1.93 -8.41
N TYR A 174 15.53 -2.35 -9.04
CA TYR A 174 15.07 -1.74 -10.29
C TYR A 174 14.71 -0.25 -10.14
N LEU A 175 14.12 0.14 -9.00
CA LEU A 175 13.82 1.54 -8.68
C LEU A 175 15.06 2.44 -8.59
N SER A 176 16.26 1.88 -8.39
CA SER A 176 17.52 2.63 -8.45
C SER A 176 17.92 3.03 -9.87
N HIS A 177 17.40 2.31 -10.88
CA HIS A 177 17.63 2.55 -12.29
C HIS A 177 16.49 3.33 -12.94
N GLN A 178 15.25 2.93 -12.65
CA GLN A 178 14.06 3.48 -13.28
C GLN A 178 13.04 3.90 -12.20
N PRO A 179 12.83 5.22 -11.99
CA PRO A 179 11.78 5.67 -11.08
C PRO A 179 10.40 5.34 -11.66
N GLY A 180 9.48 4.98 -10.78
CA GLY A 180 8.10 4.67 -11.13
C GLY A 180 7.40 3.90 -10.01
N ARG A 181 6.24 3.32 -10.34
CA ARG A 181 5.37 2.58 -9.43
C ARG A 181 5.38 1.12 -9.82
N TYR A 182 6.29 0.38 -9.21
CA TYR A 182 6.53 -1.01 -9.57
C TYR A 182 6.21 -1.94 -8.40
N TRP A 183 5.86 -3.17 -8.75
CA TRP A 183 5.87 -4.32 -7.85
C TRP A 183 7.00 -5.25 -8.24
N GLY A 184 7.54 -5.98 -7.27
CA GLY A 184 8.64 -6.91 -7.44
C GLY A 184 8.18 -8.34 -7.27
N GLY A 185 8.79 -9.22 -8.06
CA GLY A 185 8.66 -10.65 -7.91
C GLY A 185 9.70 -11.22 -6.95
N VAL A 186 9.37 -12.37 -6.38
CA VAL A 186 10.24 -13.15 -5.49
C VAL A 186 11.55 -13.55 -6.19
N PRO A 187 12.63 -13.83 -5.45
CA PRO A 187 13.89 -14.23 -6.06
C PRO A 187 13.75 -15.49 -6.94
N VAL A 188 14.30 -15.44 -8.16
CA VAL A 188 14.42 -16.57 -9.07
C VAL A 188 15.41 -17.60 -8.50
N LYS A 189 15.08 -18.88 -8.55
CA LYS A 189 15.99 -19.97 -8.17
C LYS A 189 16.88 -20.40 -9.34
N SER A 190 18.07 -20.92 -9.05
CA SER A 190 18.96 -21.49 -10.08
C SER A 190 18.23 -22.56 -10.90
N PHE A 191 18.37 -22.48 -12.23
CA PHE A 191 17.74 -23.35 -13.21
C PHE A 191 16.20 -23.40 -13.15
N GLU A 192 15.55 -22.42 -12.49
CA GLU A 192 14.09 -22.34 -12.42
C GLU A 192 13.50 -22.00 -13.78
N ARG A 193 12.53 -22.81 -14.21
CA ARG A 193 11.73 -22.54 -15.42
C ARG A 193 10.68 -21.49 -15.13
N PHE A 194 10.26 -20.79 -16.19
CA PHE A 194 9.28 -19.71 -16.08
C PHE A 194 7.92 -20.16 -15.52
N ASP A 195 7.38 -21.29 -15.97
CA ASP A 195 6.12 -21.85 -15.47
C ASP A 195 6.17 -22.16 -13.97
N ARG A 196 7.26 -22.77 -13.49
CA ARG A 196 7.47 -23.07 -12.08
C ARG A 196 7.65 -21.81 -11.23
N TYR A 197 8.28 -20.78 -11.79
CA TYR A 197 8.37 -19.47 -11.16
C TYR A 197 6.97 -18.86 -10.98
N ILE A 198 6.16 -18.83 -12.04
CA ILE A 198 4.80 -18.26 -11.99
C ILE A 198 3.90 -19.02 -11.02
N GLU A 199 4.01 -20.36 -10.92
CA GLU A 199 3.26 -21.15 -9.92
C GLU A 199 3.58 -20.73 -8.46
N ARG A 200 4.83 -20.34 -8.20
CA ARG A 200 5.27 -19.89 -6.86
C ARG A 200 5.00 -18.41 -6.62
N GLU A 201 5.04 -17.61 -7.68
CA GLU A 201 4.82 -16.18 -7.65
C GLU A 201 3.32 -15.86 -7.55
N GLN A 202 2.85 -15.63 -6.33
CA GLN A 202 1.44 -15.40 -6.04
C GLN A 202 1.00 -13.96 -6.35
N HIS A 203 1.93 -13.04 -6.61
CA HIS A 203 1.62 -11.62 -6.78
C HIS A 203 1.35 -11.21 -8.22
N VAL A 204 1.75 -11.98 -9.23
CA VAL A 204 1.49 -11.66 -10.65
C VAL A 204 -0.01 -11.61 -10.96
N GLU A 205 -0.78 -12.57 -10.44
CA GLU A 205 -2.24 -12.60 -10.60
C GLU A 205 -2.95 -11.44 -9.89
N ARG A 206 -2.38 -10.96 -8.78
CA ARG A 206 -2.85 -9.73 -8.11
C ARG A 206 -2.50 -8.51 -8.96
N PHE A 207 -1.26 -8.41 -9.44
CA PHE A 207 -0.78 -7.34 -10.30
C PHE A 207 -1.68 -7.13 -11.51
N TYR A 208 -2.04 -8.21 -12.24
CA TYR A 208 -2.93 -8.11 -13.39
C TYR A 208 -4.30 -7.49 -13.08
N ARG A 209 -4.81 -7.69 -11.85
CA ARG A 209 -6.10 -7.13 -11.44
C ARG A 209 -6.02 -5.64 -11.10
N ILE A 210 -4.89 -5.20 -10.54
CA ILE A 210 -4.79 -3.87 -9.91
C ILE A 210 -4.03 -2.85 -10.77
N ALA A 211 -3.13 -3.30 -11.65
CA ALA A 211 -2.11 -2.43 -12.21
C ALA A 211 -2.70 -1.26 -13.00
N ALA A 212 -3.72 -1.52 -13.84
CA ALA A 212 -4.40 -0.48 -14.59
C ALA A 212 -5.30 0.41 -13.71
N ILE A 213 -5.80 -0.09 -12.58
CA ILE A 213 -6.70 0.66 -11.69
C ILE A 213 -5.90 1.62 -10.81
N GLU A 214 -4.82 1.13 -10.20
CA GLU A 214 -3.98 1.93 -9.32
C GLU A 214 -2.89 2.68 -10.08
N GLY A 215 -2.63 2.35 -11.34
CA GLY A 215 -1.59 2.99 -12.16
C GLY A 215 -0.19 2.51 -11.82
N LEU A 216 0.00 1.19 -11.72
CA LEU A 216 1.33 0.57 -11.62
C LEU A 216 1.99 0.51 -13.00
N ASP A 217 3.27 0.88 -13.05
CA ASP A 217 4.09 0.90 -14.26
C ASP A 217 4.59 -0.48 -14.67
N GLY A 218 4.67 -1.43 -13.73
CA GLY A 218 5.09 -2.79 -14.06
C GLY A 218 5.28 -3.72 -12.85
N PHE A 219 5.38 -5.02 -13.16
CA PHE A 219 5.83 -6.07 -12.26
C PHE A 219 7.22 -6.53 -12.68
N VAL A 220 8.18 -6.44 -11.78
CA VAL A 220 9.62 -6.56 -12.07
C VAL A 220 10.15 -7.87 -11.52
N ILE A 221 10.76 -8.67 -12.39
CA ILE A 221 11.40 -9.95 -12.02
C ILE A 221 12.88 -9.85 -12.39
N GLN A 222 13.76 -9.86 -11.38
CA GLN A 222 15.20 -9.87 -11.61
C GLN A 222 15.62 -11.26 -12.15
N GLN A 223 16.23 -11.27 -13.33
CA GLN A 223 16.71 -12.50 -13.98
C GLN A 223 18.01 -12.98 -13.35
N ARG A 224 18.32 -14.28 -13.53
CA ARG A 224 19.62 -14.85 -13.17
C ARG A 224 20.29 -15.44 -14.40
N ARG A 225 21.63 -15.36 -14.44
CA ARG A 225 22.42 -15.92 -15.55
C ARG A 225 22.26 -17.43 -15.70
N ASP A 226 21.98 -18.13 -14.60
CA ASP A 226 21.79 -19.57 -14.52
C ASP A 226 20.31 -19.99 -14.37
N GLY A 227 19.34 -19.06 -14.53
CA GLY A 227 17.91 -19.37 -14.39
C GLY A 227 16.98 -18.19 -14.74
N LEU A 228 15.88 -18.48 -15.44
CA LEU A 228 15.04 -17.52 -16.17
C LEU A 228 15.75 -16.76 -17.30
N ILE A 229 15.53 -17.28 -18.51
CA ILE A 229 15.18 -16.66 -19.81
C ILE A 229 14.70 -17.86 -20.67
N GLY A 230 13.57 -17.88 -21.41
CA GLY A 230 12.85 -16.75 -21.98
C GLY A 230 11.32 -16.90 -22.09
N ILE A 231 10.79 -16.06 -22.99
CA ILE A 231 9.40 -15.60 -23.05
C ILE A 231 8.58 -16.54 -23.93
N GLU A 232 8.06 -17.63 -23.36
CA GLU A 232 6.83 -18.16 -23.93
C GLU A 232 5.70 -17.17 -23.58
N ASN A 233 5.04 -16.65 -24.61
CA ASN A 233 3.99 -15.64 -24.51
C ASN A 233 2.64 -16.11 -23.86
N PRO A 234 2.32 -17.41 -23.63
CA PRO A 234 0.94 -17.78 -23.27
C PRO A 234 0.52 -17.39 -21.85
N PHE A 235 1.42 -16.82 -21.03
CA PHE A 235 1.13 -16.43 -19.65
C PHE A 235 0.91 -14.92 -19.47
N VAL A 236 1.13 -14.12 -20.51
CA VAL A 236 0.85 -12.68 -20.46
C VAL A 236 -0.64 -12.50 -20.74
N LYS A 237 -1.37 -11.94 -19.76
CA LYS A 237 -2.79 -11.67 -19.95
C LYS A 237 -3.01 -10.55 -20.97
N ASP A 238 -4.16 -10.61 -21.64
CA ASP A 238 -4.61 -9.53 -22.52
C ASP A 238 -4.55 -8.18 -21.80
N GLY A 239 -4.06 -7.16 -22.52
CA GLY A 239 -3.82 -5.83 -21.95
C GLY A 239 -2.50 -5.71 -21.17
N PHE A 240 -1.59 -6.67 -21.28
CA PHE A 240 -0.23 -6.58 -20.75
C PHE A 240 0.83 -6.93 -21.81
N THR A 241 2.05 -6.43 -21.60
CA THR A 241 3.22 -6.71 -22.44
C THR A 241 4.42 -7.07 -21.57
N VAL A 242 5.39 -7.77 -22.14
CA VAL A 242 6.63 -8.12 -21.45
C VAL A 242 7.82 -7.50 -22.17
N ALA A 243 8.73 -6.93 -21.39
CA ALA A 243 10.01 -6.42 -21.86
C ALA A 243 11.15 -7.01 -21.03
N ILE A 244 12.34 -7.09 -21.64
CA ILE A 244 13.59 -7.37 -20.93
C ILE A 244 14.41 -6.09 -20.94
N GLU A 245 14.96 -5.73 -19.80
CA GLU A 245 15.85 -4.57 -19.65
C GLU A 245 17.13 -4.95 -18.94
N ASP A 246 18.25 -4.47 -19.47
CA ASP A 246 19.59 -4.72 -18.96
C ASP A 246 20.21 -3.43 -18.40
N TYR A 247 20.67 -3.50 -17.15
CA TYR A 247 21.38 -2.44 -16.45
C TYR A 247 22.72 -2.98 -15.96
N GLY A 248 23.71 -3.02 -16.85
CA GLY A 248 25.06 -3.52 -16.56
C GLY A 248 25.09 -5.02 -16.32
N THR A 249 25.26 -5.44 -15.05
CA THR A 249 25.26 -6.86 -14.68
C THR A 249 23.88 -7.40 -14.30
N GLU A 250 22.89 -6.53 -14.21
CA GLU A 250 21.53 -6.84 -13.78
C GLU A 250 20.59 -6.87 -14.98
N THR A 251 19.79 -7.92 -15.07
CA THR A 251 18.79 -8.09 -16.13
C THR A 251 17.43 -8.25 -15.47
N PHE A 252 16.40 -7.60 -16.01
CA PHE A 252 15.05 -7.63 -15.48
C PHE A 252 14.07 -8.02 -16.58
N LEU A 253 13.07 -8.83 -16.22
CA LEU A 253 11.86 -9.04 -17.01
C LEU A 253 10.76 -8.20 -16.37
N ILE A 254 10.11 -7.36 -17.17
CA ILE A 254 9.08 -6.43 -16.71
C ILE A 254 7.77 -6.73 -17.42
N ILE A 255 6.73 -7.05 -16.64
CA ILE A 255 5.36 -7.17 -17.12
C ILE A 255 4.70 -5.80 -16.97
N ARG A 256 4.17 -5.23 -18.05
CA ARG A 256 3.60 -3.87 -18.08
C ARG A 256 2.16 -3.86 -18.56
N PRO A 257 1.28 -3.01 -18.00
CA PRO A 257 0.00 -2.73 -18.63
C PRO A 257 0.22 -2.17 -20.05
N ALA A 258 -0.54 -2.66 -21.01
CA ALA A 258 -0.60 -2.07 -22.34
C ALA A 258 -1.17 -0.65 -22.23
N LYS A 259 -0.50 0.32 -22.85
CA LYS A 259 -0.94 1.72 -22.90
C LYS A 259 -2.10 1.90 -23.85
#